data_AF-A0A2V7RF90-F1
#
_entry.id   AF-A0A2V7RF90-F1
#
_cell.length_a   1.000
_cell.length_b   1.000
_cell.length_c   1.000
_cell.angle_alpha   90.00
_cell.angle_beta   90.00
_cell.angle_gamma   90.00
#
_symmetry.space_group_name_H-M   'P 1'
#
loop_
_entity.id
_entity.type
_entity.pdbx_description
1 polymer ?
#
loop_
_entity_poly.entity_id
_entity_poly.type
_entity_poly.pdbx_seq_one_letter_code
_entity_poly.pdbx_strand_id
1 'polypeptide(L)'
;MTSKNPPASRIELLQGTLDLIVLQALRWGSCHGYGIVQLIRSQSRNVLQVETGSLYPALQRLVRQGAIATEWGVSGNNRRVR
;
A
#
# COMPACT_ATOMS: atom_id res chain seq x y z
N MET A 1 -0.37 20.76 29.40
CA MET A 1 -0.28 21.21 28.00
C MET A 1 -0.90 20.13 27.12
N THR A 2 -2.21 20.21 26.84
CA THR A 2 -2.91 19.25 25.98
C THR A 2 -2.76 19.70 24.53
N SER A 3 -1.86 19.06 23.77
CA SER A 3 -1.76 19.29 22.33
C SER A 3 -3.04 18.74 21.68
N LYS A 4 -3.98 19.64 21.36
CA LYS A 4 -5.21 19.30 20.64
C LYS A 4 -4.82 19.16 19.17
N ASN A 5 -4.50 17.95 18.74
CA ASN A 5 -4.19 17.68 17.34
C ASN A 5 -5.45 18.01 16.51
N PRO A 6 -5.37 18.87 15.48
CA PRO A 6 -6.53 19.15 14.63
C PRO A 6 -7.04 17.85 13.98
N PRO A 7 -8.35 17.75 13.70
CA PRO A 7 -8.89 16.60 13.00
C PRO A 7 -8.18 16.42 11.65
N ALA A 8 -7.75 15.20 11.37
CA ALA A 8 -7.02 14.86 10.15
C ALA A 8 -7.82 15.30 8.92
N SER A 9 -7.11 15.82 7.91
CA SER A 9 -7.75 16.21 6.66
C SER A 9 -8.39 14.99 5.98
N ARG A 10 -9.41 15.21 5.14
CA ARG A 10 -10.03 14.12 4.36
C ARG A 10 -8.98 13.34 3.54
N ILE A 11 -7.97 14.04 3.03
CA ILE A 11 -6.88 13.44 2.27
C ILE A 11 -6.02 12.55 3.18
N GLU A 12 -5.65 13.01 4.37
CA GLU A 12 -4.91 12.20 5.34
C GLU A 12 -5.68 10.95 5.75
N LEU A 13 -6.99 11.06 5.95
CA LEU A 13 -7.84 9.89 6.27
C LEU A 13 -7.84 8.86 5.13
N LEU A 14 -7.98 9.31 3.88
CA LEU A 14 -7.93 8.42 2.72
C LEU A 14 -6.55 7.77 2.57
N GLN A 15 -5.48 8.53 2.78
CA GLN A 15 -4.11 8.01 2.75
C GLN A 15 -3.88 6.98 3.84
N GLY A 16 -4.27 7.26 5.09
CA GLY A 16 -4.16 6.32 6.20
C GLY A 16 -5.02 5.07 6.02
N THR A 17 -6.20 5.20 5.43
CA THR A 17 -7.06 4.04 5.10
C THR A 17 -6.39 3.16 4.06
N LEU A 18 -5.82 3.75 3.01
CA LEU A 18 -5.08 3.00 2.00
C LEU A 18 -3.86 2.31 2.60
N ASP A 19 -3.13 2.98 3.49
CA ASP A 19 -1.97 2.41 4.19
C ASP A 19 -2.37 1.14 4.97
N LEU A 20 -3.51 1.16 5.69
CA LEU A 20 -4.04 -0.02 6.39
C LEU A 20 -4.45 -1.16 5.43
N ILE A 21 -5.08 -0.83 4.30
CA ILE A 21 -5.45 -1.83 3.29
C ILE A 21 -4.20 -2.50 2.70
N VAL A 22 -3.14 -1.73 2.45
CA VAL A 22 -1.86 -2.25 1.96
C VAL A 22 -1.21 -3.17 2.99
N LEU A 23 -1.17 -2.77 4.26
CA LEU A 23 -0.66 -3.63 5.34
C LEU A 23 -1.47 -4.92 5.49
N GLN A 24 -2.79 -4.84 5.38
CA GLN A 24 -3.66 -6.01 5.40
C GLN A 24 -3.37 -6.96 4.24
N ALA A 25 -3.07 -6.43 3.04
CA ALA A 25 -2.69 -7.25 1.89
C ALA A 25 -1.34 -7.96 2.10
N LEU A 26 -0.39 -7.33 2.79
CA LEU A 26 0.94 -7.85 3.07
C LEU A 26 1.02 -8.80 4.28
N ARG A 27 -0.08 -8.93 5.06
CA ARG A 27 -0.14 -9.81 6.23
C ARG A 27 0.24 -11.26 5.95
N TRP A 28 0.04 -11.72 4.71
CA TRP A 28 0.29 -13.11 4.30
C TRP A 28 1.69 -13.34 3.71
N GLY A 29 2.52 -12.31 3.57
CA GLY A 29 3.88 -12.41 3.05
C GLY A 29 4.28 -11.25 2.13
N SER A 30 5.53 -11.29 1.68
CA SER A 30 6.05 -10.28 0.74
C SER A 30 5.35 -10.36 -0.61
N CYS A 31 5.10 -9.20 -1.21
CA CYS A 31 4.41 -9.10 -2.49
C CYS A 31 4.96 -7.94 -3.32
N HIS A 32 4.97 -8.11 -4.64
CA HIS A 32 5.35 -7.06 -5.56
C HIS A 32 4.19 -6.07 -5.73
N GLY A 33 4.45 -4.82 -6.10
CA GLY A 33 3.43 -3.77 -6.19
C GLY A 33 2.17 -4.17 -6.99
N TYR A 34 2.35 -4.82 -8.16
CA TYR A 34 1.22 -5.34 -8.93
C TYR A 34 0.42 -6.42 -8.18
N GLY A 35 1.10 -7.32 -7.48
CA GLY A 35 0.45 -8.37 -6.70
C GLY A 35 -0.39 -7.79 -5.55
N ILE A 36 0.06 -6.70 -4.92
CA ILE A 36 -0.72 -5.98 -3.91
C ILE A 36 -2.04 -5.47 -4.50
N VAL A 37 -2.01 -4.86 -5.70
CA VAL A 37 -3.23 -4.40 -6.40
C VAL A 37 -4.19 -5.57 -6.65
N GLN A 38 -3.68 -6.69 -7.15
CA GLN A 38 -4.50 -7.88 -7.43
C GLN A 38 -5.10 -8.49 -6.16
N LEU A 39 -4.33 -8.53 -5.07
CA LEU A 39 -4.80 -9.01 -3.77
C LEU A 39 -5.90 -8.11 -3.19
N ILE A 40 -5.76 -6.80 -3.28
CA ILE A 40 -6.79 -5.86 -2.82
C ILE A 40 -8.06 -6.00 -3.65
N ARG A 41 -7.93 -6.06 -4.98
CA ARG A 41 -9.07 -6.22 -5.89
C ARG A 41 -9.81 -7.55 -5.65
N SER A 42 -9.08 -8.66 -5.55
CA SER A 42 -9.68 -9.99 -5.36
C SER A 42 -10.34 -10.13 -3.98
N GLN A 43 -9.67 -9.73 -2.88
CA GLN A 43 -10.23 -9.82 -1.54
C GLN A 43 -11.44 -8.91 -1.34
N SER A 44 -11.47 -7.76 -2.02
CA SER A 44 -12.61 -6.85 -1.98
C SER A 44 -13.74 -7.21 -2.96
N ARG A 45 -13.66 -8.35 -3.67
CA ARG A 45 -14.63 -8.74 -4.71
C ARG A 45 -14.83 -7.65 -5.77
N ASN A 46 -13.74 -7.03 -6.22
CA ASN A 46 -13.68 -5.94 -7.19
C ASN A 46 -14.25 -4.59 -6.74
N VAL A 47 -14.64 -4.44 -5.46
CA VAL A 47 -15.15 -3.17 -4.92
C VAL A 47 -14.03 -2.14 -4.76
N LEU A 48 -12.84 -2.56 -4.31
CA LEU A 48 -11.69 -1.67 -4.18
C LEU A 48 -10.77 -1.82 -5.37
N GLN A 49 -10.51 -0.70 -6.04
CA GLN A 49 -9.59 -0.61 -7.17
C GLN A 49 -8.53 0.44 -6.83
N VAL A 50 -7.31 -0.04 -6.58
CA VAL A 50 -6.19 0.81 -6.22
C VAL A 50 -5.33 1.02 -7.45
N GLU A 51 -5.24 2.27 -7.88
CA GLU A 51 -4.39 2.67 -8.99
C GLU A 51 -2.92 2.79 -8.55
N THR A 52 -2.03 2.60 -9.51
CA THR A 52 -0.58 2.76 -9.34
C THR A 52 -0.19 4.12 -8.73
N GLY A 53 -0.88 5.19 -9.16
CA GLY A 53 -0.67 6.54 -8.67
C GLY A 53 -1.03 6.75 -7.19
N SER A 54 -1.85 5.87 -6.61
CA SER A 54 -2.19 5.88 -5.18
C SER A 54 -1.32 4.90 -4.38
N LEU A 55 -1.01 3.74 -4.98
CA LEU A 55 -0.27 2.67 -4.32
C LEU A 55 1.17 3.09 -3.98
N TYR A 56 1.93 3.60 -4.96
CA TYR A 56 3.35 3.86 -4.72
C TYR A 56 3.61 4.95 -3.66
N PRO A 57 2.86 6.06 -3.63
CA PRO A 57 2.95 7.00 -2.52
C PRO A 57 2.61 6.37 -1.16
N ALA A 58 1.64 5.45 -1.10
CA ALA A 58 1.30 4.72 0.13
C ALA A 58 2.44 3.81 0.59
N LEU A 59 3.03 3.05 -0.33
CA LEU A 59 4.21 2.22 -0.04
C LEU A 59 5.37 3.09 0.45
N GLN A 60 5.63 4.24 -0.19
CA GLN A 60 6.69 5.14 0.23
C GLN A 60 6.44 5.71 1.65
N ARG A 61 5.19 6.05 2.00
CA ARG A 61 4.83 6.46 3.37
C ARG A 61 5.09 5.34 4.37
N LEU A 62 4.62 4.13 4.09
CA LEU A 62 4.79 2.97 4.97
C LEU A 62 6.28 2.63 5.17
N VAL A 63 7.12 2.75 4.14
CA VAL A 63 8.58 2.61 4.28
C VAL A 63 9.16 3.71 5.15
N ARG A 64 8.79 4.97 4.93
CA ARG A 64 9.25 6.10 5.75
C ARG A 64 8.83 5.98 7.22
N GLN A 65 7.70 5.35 7.49
CA GLN A 65 7.20 5.04 8.83
C GLN A 65 7.87 3.81 9.46
N GLY A 66 8.68 3.06 8.70
CA GLY A 66 9.26 1.79 9.15
C GLY A 66 8.24 0.66 9.30
N ALA A 67 7.03 0.81 8.76
CA ALA A 67 5.97 -0.18 8.83
C ALA A 67 6.16 -1.34 7.85
N ILE A 68 6.86 -1.09 6.74
CA ILE A 68 7.28 -2.12 5.79
C ILE A 68 8.75 -1.91 5.39
N ALA A 69 9.40 -2.98 4.98
CA ALA A 69 10.69 -2.94 4.31
C ALA A 69 10.50 -3.24 2.82
N THR A 70 11.37 -2.70 1.99
CA THR A 70 11.42 -2.99 0.57
C THR A 70 12.73 -3.68 0.24
N GLU A 71 12.66 -4.84 -0.38
CA GLU A 71 13.80 -5.50 -0.99
C GLU A 71 13.81 -5.21 -2.50
N TRP A 72 14.93 -4.70 -3.00
CA TRP A 72 15.17 -4.63 -4.44
C TRP A 72 15.62 -6.02 -4.91
N GLY A 73 14.65 -6.90 -5.15
CA GLY A 73 14.89 -8.23 -5.70
C GLY A 73 14.48 -8.28 -7.17
N VAL A 74 15.30 -8.91 -8.01
CA VAL A 74 14.86 -9.32 -9.36
C VAL A 74 13.71 -10.30 -9.14
N SER A 75 12.49 -9.88 -9.50
CA SER A 75 11.33 -10.77 -9.46
C SER A 75 11.72 -12.08 -10.14
N GLY A 76 11.48 -13.23 -9.50
CA GLY A 76 11.84 -14.56 -10.01
C GLY A 76 11.22 -14.92 -11.38
N ASN A 77 10.46 -14.00 -11.97
CA ASN A 77 10.03 -14.05 -13.34
C ASN A 77 10.85 -13.06 -14.17
N ASN A 78 11.93 -13.57 -14.78
CA ASN A 78 12.71 -12.95 -15.85
C ASN A 78 11.88 -12.69 -17.14
N ARG A 79 10.66 -12.14 -16.99
CA ARG A 79 9.84 -11.68 -18.10
C ARG A 79 9.87 -10.17 -18.13
N ARG A 80 10.75 -9.66 -18.99
CA ARG A 80 10.56 -8.38 -19.67
C ARG A 80 9.13 -8.32 -20.17
N VAL A 81 8.28 -7.53 -19.54
CA VAL A 81 7.11 -6.99 -20.21
C VAL A 81 7.63 -5.91 -21.16
N ARG A 82 7.39 -6.11 -22.46
CA ARG A 82 7.69 -5.16 -23.53
C ARG A 82 6.65 -4.05 -23.53
#